data_AF-A0A1F6ZN39-F1
#
_entry.id   AF-A0A1F6ZN39-F1
#
_cell.length_a   1.000
_cell.length_b   1.000
_cell.length_c   1.000
_cell.angle_alpha   90.00
_cell.angle_beta   90.00
_cell.angle_gamma   90.00
#
_symmetry.space_group_name_H-M   'P 1'
#
loop_
_entity.id
_entity.type
_entity.pdbx_description
1 polymer ?
#
loop_
_entity_poly.entity_id
_entity_poly.type
_entity_poly.pdbx_seq_one_letter_code
_entity_poly.pdbx_strand_id
1 'polypeptide(L)'
;MPICGFNEKMLEGLLSFNEGLVEHGLKFRSEKNGETVDQGIKREISDMTRLLAEIPKIDDSAKRILTEGIIKYSMGFYMIMRKNGIKNYQEIINNMLLYFESMDKKYYSELEGKPEDMAELVQHLNQINLRS
;
A
#
# COMPACT_ATOMS: atom_id res chain seq x y z
N MET A 1 -15.56 5.05 -8.92
CA MET A 1 -14.63 4.57 -7.88
C MET A 1 -14.76 5.41 -6.61
N PRO A 2 -14.43 4.89 -5.42
CA PRO A 2 -14.38 5.68 -4.18
C PRO A 2 -13.15 6.62 -4.09
N ILE A 3 -12.28 6.63 -5.10
CA ILE A 3 -11.14 7.55 -5.23
C ILE A 3 -11.27 8.17 -6.63
N CYS A 4 -11.28 9.50 -6.74
CA CYS A 4 -11.59 10.28 -7.94
C CYS A 4 -10.53 10.21 -9.07
N GLY A 5 -9.94 9.04 -9.33
CA GLY A 5 -8.79 8.92 -10.24
C GLY A 5 -7.46 8.75 -9.51
N PHE A 6 -6.45 8.18 -10.16
CA PHE A 6 -5.03 8.32 -9.78
C PHE A 6 -4.33 9.21 -10.80
N ASN A 7 -4.28 10.51 -10.53
CA ASN A 7 -3.50 11.43 -11.37
C ASN A 7 -2.00 11.37 -11.04
N GLU A 8 -1.18 12.01 -11.88
CA GLU A 8 0.28 12.08 -11.73
C GLU A 8 0.71 12.51 -10.32
N LYS A 9 0.11 13.58 -9.77
CA LYS A 9 0.44 14.07 -8.42
C LYS A 9 0.12 13.06 -7.31
N MET A 10 -0.95 12.28 -7.47
CA MET A 10 -1.29 11.22 -6.52
C MET A 10 -0.28 10.07 -6.58
N LEU A 11 0.14 9.69 -7.79
CA LEU A 11 1.17 8.66 -7.98
C LEU A 11 2.53 9.11 -7.44
N GLU A 12 2.93 10.36 -7.68
CA GLU A 12 4.13 10.97 -7.09
C GLU A 12 4.05 10.98 -5.56
N GLY A 13 2.89 11.35 -4.99
CA GLY A 13 2.68 11.32 -3.55
C GLY A 13 2.83 9.91 -2.96
N LEU A 14 2.31 8.89 -3.64
CA LEU A 14 2.47 7.49 -3.25
C LEU A 14 3.92 7.01 -3.40
N LEU A 15 4.63 7.42 -4.45
CA LEU A 15 6.06 7.15 -4.64
C LEU A 15 6.85 7.65 -3.43
N SER A 16 6.76 8.94 -3.12
CA SER A 16 7.49 9.55 -2.01
C SER A 16 7.08 8.97 -0.66
N PHE A 17 5.80 8.66 -0.47
CA PHE A 17 5.34 8.01 0.75
C PHE A 17 5.98 6.62 0.94
N ASN A 18 5.99 5.78 -0.10
CA ASN A 18 6.59 4.45 -0.04
C ASN A 18 8.11 4.49 0.12
N GLU A 19 8.79 5.44 -0.52
CA GLU A 19 10.23 5.68 -0.32
C GLU A 19 10.51 6.01 1.16
N GLY A 20 9.71 6.89 1.77
CA GLY A 20 9.79 7.20 3.19
C GLY A 20 9.59 5.97 4.09
N LEU A 21 8.63 5.09 3.78
CA LEU A 21 8.43 3.83 4.50
C LEU A 21 9.68 2.94 4.45
N VAL A 22 10.39 2.89 3.33
CA VAL A 22 11.61 2.08 3.19
C VAL A 22 12.80 2.75 3.87
N GLU A 23 13.07 4.00 3.55
CA GLU A 23 14.31 4.67 3.95
C GLU A 23 14.30 5.01 5.43
N HIS A 24 13.19 5.58 5.91
CA HIS A 24 13.06 5.90 7.32
C HIS A 24 12.53 4.69 8.12
N GLY A 25 11.43 4.08 7.64
CA GLY A 25 10.73 3.03 8.37
C GLY A 25 11.51 1.72 8.50
N LEU A 26 12.26 1.34 7.46
CA LEU A 26 13.06 0.11 7.47
C LEU A 26 14.55 0.39 7.64
N LYS A 27 15.22 1.02 6.66
CA LYS A 27 16.69 1.12 6.66
C LYS A 27 17.22 1.83 7.91
N PHE A 28 16.78 3.06 8.15
CA PHE A 28 17.26 3.86 9.28
C PHE A 28 16.90 3.25 10.65
N ARG A 29 15.64 2.84 10.85
CA ARG A 29 15.21 2.25 12.12
C ARG A 29 15.84 0.88 12.38
N SER A 30 16.05 0.08 11.35
CA SER A 30 16.71 -1.22 11.49
C SER A 30 18.17 -1.09 11.87
N GLU A 31 18.89 -0.16 11.25
CA GLU A 31 20.26 0.19 11.64
C GLU A 31 20.33 0.65 13.10
N LYS A 32 19.46 1.60 13.49
CA LYS A 32 19.39 2.13 14.86
C LYS A 32 19.11 1.06 15.91
N ASN A 33 18.33 0.04 15.56
CA ASN A 33 17.91 -1.02 16.47
C ASN A 33 18.80 -2.28 16.39
N GLY A 34 19.83 -2.29 15.54
CA GLY A 34 20.72 -3.43 15.37
C GLY A 34 20.03 -4.68 14.79
N GLU A 35 19.02 -4.47 13.94
CA GLU A 35 18.23 -5.55 13.34
C GLU A 35 18.42 -5.62 11.81
N THR A 36 18.10 -6.76 11.24
CA THR A 36 17.99 -6.91 9.79
C THR A 36 16.70 -6.27 9.27
N VAL A 37 16.66 -5.96 7.97
CA VAL A 37 15.45 -5.43 7.32
C VAL A 37 14.25 -6.39 7.44
N ASP A 38 14.44 -7.71 7.34
CA ASP A 38 13.33 -8.68 7.50
C ASP A 38 12.78 -8.66 8.92
N GLN A 39 13.64 -8.52 9.94
CA GLN A 39 13.20 -8.30 11.32
C GLN A 39 12.46 -6.98 11.47
N GLY A 40 12.95 -5.91 10.86
CA GLY A 40 12.29 -4.61 10.82
C GLY A 40 10.88 -4.70 10.21
N ILE A 41 10.73 -5.33 9.06
CA ILE A 41 9.42 -5.55 8.42
C ILE A 41 8.49 -6.36 9.35
N LYS A 42 8.97 -7.44 9.96
CA LYS A 42 8.17 -8.24 10.90
C LYS A 42 7.72 -7.40 12.10
N ARG A 43 8.59 -6.55 12.66
CA ARG A 43 8.25 -5.63 13.74
C ARG A 43 7.19 -4.64 13.30
N GLU A 44 7.38 -3.94 12.17
CA GLU A 44 6.42 -2.95 11.69
C GLU A 44 5.04 -3.57 11.45
N ILE A 45 4.97 -4.76 10.85
CA ILE A 45 3.71 -5.50 10.68
C ILE A 45 3.07 -5.85 12.03
N SER A 46 3.87 -6.30 13.00
CA SER A 46 3.39 -6.60 14.36
C SER A 46 2.84 -5.36 15.06
N ASP A 47 3.57 -4.24 15.01
CA ASP A 47 3.16 -2.97 15.62
C ASP A 47 1.88 -2.43 15.00
N MET A 48 1.78 -2.45 13.67
CA MET A 48 0.56 -2.08 12.94
C MET A 48 -0.62 -2.99 13.29
N THR A 49 -0.40 -4.30 13.42
CA THR A 49 -1.45 -5.26 13.83
C THR A 49 -1.96 -4.95 15.24
N ARG A 50 -1.06 -4.65 16.18
CA ARG A 50 -1.44 -4.26 17.54
C ARG A 50 -2.21 -2.94 17.53
N LEU A 51 -1.79 -1.96 16.73
CA LEU A 51 -2.48 -0.69 16.61
C LEU A 51 -3.88 -0.85 15.99
N LEU A 52 -4.05 -1.70 14.96
CA LEU A 52 -5.36 -1.98 14.35
C LEU A 52 -6.40 -2.48 15.36
N ALA A 53 -6.00 -3.24 16.38
CA ALA A 53 -6.92 -3.69 17.44
C ALA A 53 -7.42 -2.53 18.33
N GLU A 54 -6.68 -1.43 18.39
CA GLU A 54 -6.99 -0.24 19.18
C GLU A 54 -7.79 0.80 18.40
N ILE A 55 -7.73 0.76 17.06
CA ILE A 55 -8.42 1.71 16.15
C ILE A 55 -9.92 1.88 16.43
N PRO A 56 -10.72 0.85 16.80
CA PRO A 56 -12.13 1.04 17.14
C PRO A 56 -12.38 2.03 18.28
N LYS A 57 -11.39 2.25 19.16
CA LYS A 57 -11.45 3.19 20.29
C LYS A 57 -11.29 4.66 19.88
N ILE A 58 -11.00 4.96 18.62
CA ILE A 58 -10.99 6.32 18.09
C ILE A 58 -12.45 6.77 17.92
N ASP A 59 -12.88 7.75 18.73
CA ASP A 59 -14.26 8.24 18.76
C ASP A 59 -14.71 8.80 17.41
N ASP A 60 -13.84 9.56 16.76
CA ASP A 60 -14.12 10.21 15.49
C ASP A 60 -14.01 9.20 14.33
N SER A 61 -15.13 8.99 13.64
CA SER A 61 -15.21 8.04 12.54
C SER A 61 -14.28 8.35 11.36
N ALA A 62 -14.06 9.63 11.05
CA ALA A 62 -13.19 10.02 9.95
C ALA A 62 -11.71 9.79 10.32
N LYS A 63 -11.30 10.16 11.54
CA LYS A 63 -9.95 9.87 12.05
C LYS A 63 -9.68 8.37 12.07
N ARG A 64 -10.68 7.58 12.49
CA ARG A 64 -10.63 6.12 12.50
C ARG A 64 -10.40 5.56 11.10
N ILE A 65 -11.21 5.95 10.11
CA ILE A 65 -11.09 5.49 8.72
C ILE A 65 -9.73 5.87 8.11
N LEU A 66 -9.29 7.12 8.29
CA LEU A 66 -8.00 7.59 7.77
C LEU A 66 -6.83 6.78 8.36
N THR A 67 -6.86 6.57 9.68
CA THR A 67 -5.80 5.85 10.39
C THR A 67 -5.79 4.37 10.01
N GLU A 68 -6.96 3.73 9.93
CA GLU A 68 -7.08 2.35 9.48
C GLU A 68 -6.59 2.18 8.04
N GLY A 69 -6.96 3.09 7.14
CA GLY A 69 -6.60 3.07 5.73
C GLY A 69 -5.09 3.13 5.52
N ILE A 70 -4.41 4.10 6.14
CA ILE A 70 -2.95 4.24 5.99
C ILE A 70 -2.19 3.06 6.61
N ILE A 71 -2.68 2.49 7.72
CA ILE A 71 -2.08 1.30 8.32
C ILE A 71 -2.23 0.10 7.39
N LYS A 72 -3.45 -0.17 6.89
CA LYS A 72 -3.70 -1.31 5.98
C LYS A 72 -2.90 -1.18 4.69
N TYR A 73 -2.80 0.03 4.13
CA TYR A 73 -1.95 0.31 2.98
C TYR A 73 -0.48 -0.03 3.28
N SER A 74 0.07 0.49 4.37
CA SER A 74 1.48 0.29 4.76
C SER A 74 1.78 -1.19 5.08
N MET A 75 0.84 -1.91 5.69
CA MET A 75 0.92 -3.36 5.89
C MET A 75 0.99 -4.10 4.56
N GLY A 76 0.12 -3.77 3.60
CA GLY A 76 0.14 -4.35 2.26
C GLY A 76 1.48 -4.13 1.56
N PHE A 77 2.01 -2.90 1.62
CA PHE A 77 3.33 -2.56 1.11
C PHE A 77 4.43 -3.44 1.72
N TYR A 78 4.52 -3.54 3.05
CA TYR A 78 5.53 -4.37 3.70
C TYR A 78 5.38 -5.86 3.44
N MET A 79 4.15 -6.37 3.25
CA MET A 79 3.93 -7.75 2.84
C MET A 79 4.46 -8.05 1.44
N ILE A 80 4.33 -7.10 0.50
CA ILE A 80 4.90 -7.21 -0.84
C ILE A 80 6.43 -7.13 -0.77
N MET A 81 6.96 -6.14 -0.05
CA MET A 81 8.41 -5.97 0.17
C MET A 81 9.06 -7.23 0.76
N ARG A 82 8.44 -7.85 1.77
CA ARG A 82 8.96 -9.06 2.39
C ARG A 82 9.04 -10.24 1.43
N LYS A 83 8.09 -10.35 0.48
CA LYS A 83 8.05 -11.43 -0.51
C LYS A 83 9.10 -11.27 -1.61
N ASN A 84 9.43 -10.04 -1.99
CA ASN A 84 10.36 -9.75 -3.10
C ASN A 84 11.78 -9.38 -2.62
N GLY A 85 11.96 -9.08 -1.33
CA GLY A 85 13.23 -8.59 -0.78
C GLY A 85 13.45 -7.09 -1.03
N ILE A 86 14.34 -6.47 -0.25
CA ILE A 86 14.51 -5.00 -0.26
C ILE A 86 15.46 -4.46 -1.34
N LYS A 87 16.28 -5.32 -1.96
CA LYS A 87 17.40 -4.86 -2.81
C LYS A 87 16.93 -4.00 -4.00
N ASN A 88 15.72 -4.26 -4.51
CA ASN A 88 15.10 -3.50 -5.61
C ASN A 88 13.77 -2.85 -5.17
N TYR A 89 13.72 -2.22 -4.00
CA TYR A 89 12.47 -1.62 -3.50
C TYR A 89 11.86 -0.58 -4.46
N GLN A 90 12.67 0.13 -5.25
CA GLN A 90 12.16 1.06 -6.26
C GLN A 90 11.34 0.35 -7.34
N GLU A 91 11.77 -0.84 -7.77
CA GLU A 91 11.03 -1.66 -8.74
C GLU A 91 9.70 -2.13 -8.16
N ILE A 92 9.69 -2.53 -6.89
CA ILE A 92 8.48 -2.91 -6.17
C ILE A 92 7.50 -1.73 -6.07
N ILE A 93 8.01 -0.54 -5.74
CA ILE A 93 7.18 0.69 -5.69
C ILE A 93 6.60 0.98 -7.07
N ASN A 94 7.41 0.94 -8.13
CA ASN A 94 6.94 1.18 -9.49
C ASN A 94 5.86 0.17 -9.90
N ASN A 95 6.02 -1.11 -9.59
CA ASN A 95 5.01 -2.14 -9.85
C ASN A 95 3.70 -1.86 -9.10
N MET A 96 3.77 -1.32 -7.88
CA MET A 96 2.59 -0.90 -7.13
C MET A 96 1.91 0.34 -7.73
N LEU A 97 2.67 1.32 -8.20
CA LEU A 97 2.11 2.49 -8.88
C LEU A 97 1.40 2.09 -10.18
N LEU A 98 2.02 1.20 -10.96
CA LEU A 98 1.41 0.62 -12.16
C LEU A 98 0.12 -0.16 -11.85
N TYR A 99 0.06 -0.84 -10.71
CA TYR A 99 -1.17 -1.49 -10.24
C TYR A 99 -2.29 -0.48 -9.99
N PHE A 100 -2.02 0.64 -9.30
CA PHE A 100 -3.01 1.68 -9.08
C PHE A 100 -3.43 2.38 -10.37
N GLU A 101 -2.48 2.68 -11.25
CA GLU A 101 -2.77 3.26 -12.56
C GLU A 101 -3.61 2.29 -13.42
N SER A 102 -3.32 0.99 -13.38
CA SER A 102 -4.09 -0.02 -14.10
C SER A 102 -5.51 -0.16 -13.56
N MET A 103 -5.68 -0.14 -12.24
CA MET A 103 -7.00 -0.11 -11.59
C MET A 103 -7.82 1.08 -12.09
N ASP A 104 -7.19 2.26 -12.10
CA ASP A 104 -7.83 3.51 -12.47
C ASP A 104 -8.27 3.52 -13.94
N LYS A 105 -7.32 3.20 -14.84
CA LYS A 105 -7.58 3.09 -16.27
C LYS A 105 -8.70 2.12 -16.53
N LYS A 106 -8.61 0.88 -16.00
CA LYS A 106 -9.62 -0.16 -16.24
C LYS A 106 -11.01 0.31 -15.83
N TYR A 107 -11.14 0.91 -14.65
CA TYR A 107 -12.43 1.38 -14.17
C TYR A 107 -13.01 2.47 -15.08
N TYR A 108 -12.27 3.57 -15.29
CA TYR A 108 -12.80 4.74 -15.98
C TYR A 108 -12.92 4.57 -17.50
N SER A 109 -12.08 3.76 -18.14
CA SER A 109 -12.15 3.57 -19.59
C SER A 109 -13.13 2.47 -20.00
N GLU A 110 -13.38 1.48 -19.14
CA GLU A 110 -14.11 0.28 -19.54
C GLU A 110 -15.29 -0.09 -18.63
N LEU A 111 -15.25 0.18 -17.33
CA LEU A 111 -16.21 -0.40 -16.39
C LEU A 111 -17.24 0.60 -15.84
N GLU A 112 -16.90 1.88 -15.78
CA GLU A 112 -17.74 2.90 -15.16
C GLU A 112 -19.18 2.91 -15.71
N GLY A 113 -20.15 2.78 -14.80
CA GLY A 113 -21.58 2.79 -15.13
C GLY A 113 -22.14 1.45 -15.62
N LYS A 114 -21.32 0.40 -15.72
CA LYS A 114 -21.81 -0.95 -16.03
C LYS A 114 -22.35 -1.65 -14.78
N PRO A 115 -23.36 -2.54 -14.93
CA PRO A 115 -23.67 -3.52 -13.91
C PRO A 115 -22.43 -4.38 -13.62
N GLU A 116 -22.21 -4.76 -12.36
CA GLU A 116 -21.07 -5.60 -11.94
C GLU A 116 -19.67 -4.99 -12.13
N ASP A 117 -19.56 -3.67 -12.34
CA ASP A 117 -18.30 -2.95 -12.53
C ASP A 117 -17.23 -3.29 -11.46
N MET A 118 -17.61 -3.34 -10.19
CA MET A 118 -16.71 -3.68 -9.09
C MET A 118 -16.24 -5.14 -9.16
N ALA A 119 -17.12 -6.07 -9.54
CA ALA A 119 -16.76 -7.48 -9.63
C ALA A 119 -15.78 -7.73 -10.78
N GLU A 120 -16.03 -7.11 -11.93
CA GLU A 120 -15.11 -7.14 -13.08
C GLU A 120 -13.77 -6.47 -12.76
N LEU A 121 -13.79 -5.35 -12.03
CA LEU A 121 -12.56 -4.68 -11.59
C LEU A 121 -11.73 -5.60 -10.69
N VAL A 122 -12.35 -6.28 -9.72
CA VAL A 122 -11.65 -7.24 -8.85
C VAL A 122 -11.02 -8.38 -9.66
N GLN A 123 -11.71 -8.90 -10.68
CA GLN A 123 -11.16 -9.93 -11.57
C GLN A 123 -9.92 -9.42 -12.32
N HIS A 124 -9.96 -8.19 -12.83
CA HIS A 124 -8.82 -7.54 -13.48
C HIS A 124 -7.63 -7.39 -12.51
N LEU A 125 -7.88 -6.88 -11.30
CA LEU A 125 -6.82 -6.67 -10.30
C LEU A 125 -6.13 -7.97 -9.88
N ASN A 126 -6.86 -9.08 -9.82
CA ASN A 126 -6.30 -10.40 -9.52
C ASN A 126 -5.32 -10.91 -10.59
N GLN A 127 -5.37 -10.36 -11.81
CA GLN A 127 -4.47 -10.75 -12.92
C GLN A 127 -3.16 -9.97 -12.91
N ILE A 128 -3.08 -8.86 -12.17
CA ILE A 128 -1.87 -8.02 -12.12
C ILE A 128 -0.87 -8.61 -11.13
N ASN A 129 0.34 -8.89 -11.60
CA ASN A 129 1.42 -9.40 -10.75
C ASN A 129 2.21 -8.24 -10.13
N LEU A 130 2.30 -8.23 -8.80
CA LEU A 130 3.07 -7.25 -8.01
C LEU A 130 4.48 -7.76 -7.63
N ARG A 131 4.99 -8.77 -8.34
CA ARG A 131 6.34 -9.33 -8.12
C ARG A 131 7.32 -8.80 -9.16
N SER A 132 8.56 -8.59 -8.72
CA SER A 132 9.75 -8.41 -9.57
C SER A 132 10.22 -9.76 -10.11
#